data_AF-A0A953C3G6-F1
#
_entry.id   AF-A0A953C3G6-F1
#
_cell.length_a   1.000
_cell.length_b   1.000
_cell.length_c   1.000
_cell.angle_alpha   90.00
_cell.angle_beta   90.00
_cell.angle_gamma   90.00
#
_symmetry.space_group_name_H-M   'P 1'
#
loop_
_entity.id
_entity.type
_entity.pdbx_description
1 polymer ?
#
loop_
_entity_poly.entity_id
_entity_poly.type
_entity_poly.pdbx_seq_one_letter_code
_entity_poly.pdbx_strand_id
1 'polypeptide(L)'
;MTVQTMLPRGIRNNNPLNIRLVAENRWQGRVPPKHNSDGAFEQFEDPIMGLRAAAVLMIAHFDRRHLDTIRKLVKVWAPPNENDTEAYARAVAKASGFGIDQPLDLHDYACLKPILTAMIRVENGRQPYTDAQIDAALIRAGVMPAERSLQQSRTVKGGQVAAAGTIGAGAIGAIQETVGQAHDALAGIVPYLDAAKWGLLAVTLIGIGVMLWARIDDRRQGLR
;
A
#
# COMPACT_ATOMS: atom_id res chain seq x y z
N MET A 1 25.12 7.62 26.49
CA MET A 1 24.93 8.57 25.37
C MET A 1 24.04 7.90 24.34
N THR A 2 22.77 8.28 24.29
CA THR A 2 21.71 7.58 23.53
C THR A 2 21.76 7.94 22.04
N VAL A 3 21.55 6.96 21.18
CA VAL A 3 21.64 6.93 19.70
C VAL A 3 20.92 8.08 18.94
N GLN A 4 20.09 8.87 19.63
CA GLN A 4 19.29 9.99 19.12
C GLN A 4 20.11 11.19 18.60
N THR A 5 21.35 11.42 19.07
CA THR A 5 22.15 12.59 18.65
C THR A 5 22.89 12.43 17.31
N MET A 6 22.94 11.22 16.73
CA MET A 6 23.59 10.97 15.42
C MET A 6 22.63 11.04 14.22
N LEU A 7 21.31 11.07 14.44
CA LEU A 7 20.36 11.09 13.33
C LEU A 7 20.22 12.52 12.76
N PRO A 8 20.15 12.69 11.44
CA PRO A 8 19.77 13.95 10.82
C PRO A 8 18.47 14.51 11.42
N ARG A 9 18.37 15.85 11.53
CA ARG A 9 17.24 16.55 12.16
C ARG A 9 15.88 16.09 11.61
N GLY A 10 15.75 16.00 10.29
CA GLY A 10 14.51 15.58 9.65
C GLY A 10 14.06 14.19 10.09
N ILE A 11 15.00 13.24 10.23
CA ILE A 11 14.71 11.89 10.72
C ILE A 11 14.34 11.91 12.20
N ARG A 12 15.08 12.67 13.03
CA ARG A 12 14.79 12.78 14.47
C ARG A 12 13.42 13.39 14.74
N ASN A 13 13.00 14.36 13.94
CA ASN A 13 11.73 15.07 14.08
C ASN A 13 10.55 14.33 13.42
N ASN A 14 10.77 13.15 12.83
CA ASN A 14 9.81 12.51 11.93
C ASN A 14 9.33 13.45 10.80
N ASN A 15 10.16 14.38 10.36
CA ASN A 15 9.88 15.41 9.37
C ASN A 15 10.95 15.37 8.26
N PRO A 16 10.88 14.39 7.36
CA PRO A 16 12.01 14.03 6.51
C PRO A 16 12.35 15.06 5.43
N LEU A 17 11.46 16.00 5.12
CA LEU A 17 11.74 17.13 4.21
C LEU A 17 11.84 18.48 4.95
N ASN A 18 12.09 18.47 6.26
CA ASN A 18 12.28 19.67 7.08
C ASN A 18 11.20 20.74 6.82
N ILE A 19 9.92 20.35 6.87
CA ILE A 19 8.78 21.26 6.75
C ILE A 19 8.83 22.25 7.93
N ARG A 20 8.79 23.55 7.63
CA ARG A 20 8.85 24.60 8.66
C ARG A 20 7.59 24.62 9.51
N LEU A 21 7.78 24.90 10.80
CA LEU A 21 6.70 25.07 11.75
C LEU A 21 5.88 26.32 11.39
N VAL A 22 4.58 26.13 11.15
CA VAL A 22 3.64 27.24 10.93
C VAL A 22 2.46 27.06 11.87
N ALA A 23 2.12 28.10 12.63
CA ALA A 23 1.14 28.02 13.71
C ALA A 23 -0.26 27.70 13.18
N GLU A 24 -0.59 28.15 11.97
CA GLU A 24 -1.88 28.00 11.30
C GLU A 24 -2.05 26.61 10.68
N ASN A 25 -0.96 25.91 10.35
CA ASN A 25 -1.04 24.59 9.74
C ASN A 25 -1.67 23.57 10.72
N ARG A 26 -2.51 22.68 10.20
CA ARG A 26 -3.20 21.65 10.99
C ARG A 26 -2.88 20.26 10.44
N TRP A 27 -1.59 19.95 10.34
CA TRP A 27 -1.15 18.65 9.88
C TRP A 27 -1.64 17.53 10.81
N GLN A 28 -2.21 16.47 10.22
CA GLN A 28 -2.54 15.26 10.96
C GLN A 28 -1.26 14.60 11.49
N GLY A 29 -1.27 14.19 12.76
CA GLY A 29 -0.14 13.57 13.44
C GLY A 29 1.00 14.53 13.80
N ARG A 30 0.79 15.85 13.76
CA ARG A 30 1.79 16.82 14.25
C ARG A 30 1.85 16.80 15.77
N VAL A 31 3.06 16.91 16.30
CA VAL A 31 3.29 17.22 17.70
C VAL A 31 2.79 18.66 17.95
N PRO A 32 1.97 18.90 18.98
CA PRO A 32 1.49 20.25 19.30
C PRO A 32 2.65 21.24 19.46
N PRO A 33 2.56 22.50 18.97
CA PRO A 33 3.67 23.46 19.05
C PRO A 33 4.26 23.63 20.45
N LYS A 34 3.43 23.56 21.50
CA LYS A 34 3.85 23.62 22.91
C LYS A 34 4.75 22.45 23.35
N HIS A 35 4.72 21.33 22.64
CA HIS A 35 5.52 20.13 22.91
C HIS A 35 6.59 19.91 21.83
N ASN A 36 6.64 20.76 20.81
CA ASN A 36 7.65 20.68 19.77
C ASN A 36 8.99 21.16 20.32
N SER A 37 9.97 20.25 20.36
CA SER A 37 11.30 20.51 20.91
C SER A 37 12.28 21.12 19.91
N ASP A 38 11.94 21.15 18.62
CA ASP A 38 12.79 21.73 17.58
C ASP A 38 12.56 23.25 17.43
N GLY A 39 11.32 23.69 17.59
CA GLY A 39 10.94 25.12 17.61
C GLY A 39 10.93 25.82 16.24
N ALA A 40 11.64 25.32 15.24
CA ALA A 40 11.67 25.91 13.89
C ALA A 40 11.00 25.03 12.82
N PHE A 41 11.03 23.72 13.00
CA PHE A 41 10.48 22.73 12.07
C PHE A 41 9.32 21.97 12.70
N GLU A 42 8.38 21.50 11.88
CA GLU A 42 7.33 20.59 12.34
C GLU A 42 7.97 19.33 12.94
N GLN A 43 7.34 18.80 13.99
CA GLN A 43 7.61 17.48 14.53
C GLN A 43 6.35 16.64 14.39
N PHE A 44 6.51 15.36 14.03
CA PHE A 44 5.40 14.43 13.88
C PHE A 44 5.50 13.30 14.89
N GLU A 45 4.35 12.79 15.33
CA GLU A 45 4.25 11.69 16.29
C GLU A 45 4.91 10.41 15.76
N ASP A 46 4.83 10.18 14.45
CA ASP A 46 5.43 9.05 13.76
C ASP A 46 5.93 9.45 12.35
N PRO A 47 6.88 8.71 11.75
CA PRO A 47 7.47 9.06 10.46
C PRO A 47 6.49 8.98 9.28
N ILE A 48 5.45 8.15 9.35
CA ILE A 48 4.45 8.04 8.27
C ILE A 48 3.68 9.35 8.16
N MET A 49 3.41 10.03 9.29
CA MET A 49 2.72 11.33 9.28
C MET A 49 3.55 12.46 8.68
N GLY A 50 4.87 12.47 8.90
CA GLY A 50 5.76 13.43 8.24
C GLY A 50 5.96 13.15 6.76
N LEU A 51 6.08 11.87 6.37
CA LEU A 51 6.11 11.46 4.96
C LEU A 51 4.80 11.86 4.25
N ARG A 52 3.66 11.68 4.91
CA ARG A 52 2.34 12.09 4.41
C ARG A 52 2.27 13.60 4.25
N ALA A 53 2.74 14.36 5.24
CA ALA A 53 2.77 15.83 5.16
C ALA A 53 3.64 16.32 4.00
N ALA A 54 4.80 15.69 3.78
CA ALA A 54 5.66 15.97 2.63
C ALA A 54 4.94 15.73 1.30
N ALA A 55 4.31 14.56 1.14
CA ALA A 55 3.53 14.23 -0.05
C ALA A 55 2.39 15.22 -0.30
N VAL A 56 1.58 15.52 0.72
CA VAL A 56 0.49 16.50 0.62
C VAL A 56 1.00 17.88 0.25
N LEU A 57 2.15 18.30 0.79
CA LEU A 57 2.75 19.60 0.46
C LEU A 57 3.23 19.65 -0.99
N MET A 58 3.85 18.58 -1.50
CA MET A 58 4.25 18.45 -2.90
C MET A 58 3.05 18.53 -3.84
N ILE A 59 2.00 17.76 -3.56
CA ILE A 59 0.75 17.76 -4.34
C ILE A 59 0.11 19.16 -4.30
N ALA A 60 0.00 19.78 -3.13
CA ALA A 60 -0.58 21.11 -3.00
C ALA A 60 0.19 22.19 -3.76
N HIS A 61 1.53 22.08 -3.85
CA HIS A 61 2.33 22.99 -4.65
C HIS A 61 2.17 22.74 -6.16
N PHE A 62 2.09 21.48 -6.57
CA PHE A 62 1.75 21.10 -7.93
C PHE A 62 0.40 21.69 -8.34
N ASP A 63 -0.66 21.47 -7.56
CA ASP A 63 -2.02 21.93 -7.86
C ASP A 63 -2.13 23.46 -7.90
N ARG A 64 -1.53 24.16 -6.92
CA ARG A 64 -1.75 25.61 -6.75
C ARG A 64 -0.79 26.49 -7.53
N ARG A 65 0.38 25.96 -7.90
CA ARG A 65 1.47 26.74 -8.51
C ARG A 65 2.01 26.12 -9.80
N HIS A 66 1.44 25.01 -10.26
CA HIS A 66 1.88 24.31 -11.46
C HIS A 66 3.38 23.95 -11.42
N LEU A 67 3.83 23.43 -10.27
CA LEU A 67 5.21 22.92 -10.10
C LEU A 67 5.31 21.49 -10.66
N ASP A 68 5.09 21.38 -11.95
CA ASP A 68 5.02 20.16 -12.75
C ASP A 68 6.39 19.61 -13.22
N THR A 69 7.49 20.06 -12.62
CA THR A 69 8.85 19.57 -12.93
C THR A 69 9.69 19.53 -11.66
N ILE A 70 10.74 18.69 -11.64
CA ILE A 70 11.68 18.61 -10.51
C ILE A 70 12.31 19.97 -10.23
N ARG A 71 12.73 20.70 -11.29
CA ARG A 71 13.33 22.03 -11.13
C ARG A 71 12.40 23.00 -10.41
N LYS A 72 11.13 23.06 -10.82
CA LYS A 72 10.13 23.94 -10.22
C LYS A 72 9.83 23.55 -8.76
N LEU A 73 9.69 22.25 -8.51
CA LEU A 73 9.40 21.72 -7.17
C LEU A 73 10.56 22.06 -6.22
N VAL A 74 11.80 21.69 -6.57
CA VAL A 74 12.98 21.87 -5.70
C VAL A 74 13.25 23.34 -5.38
N LYS A 75 12.95 24.28 -6.29
CA LYS A 75 13.08 25.73 -6.01
C LYS A 75 12.28 26.20 -4.80
N VAL A 76 11.19 25.52 -4.44
CA VAL A 76 10.40 25.84 -3.24
C VAL A 76 11.03 25.31 -1.96
N TRP A 77 11.71 24.15 -2.02
CA TRP A 77 12.38 23.56 -0.86
C TRP A 77 13.78 24.14 -0.63
N ALA A 78 14.51 24.47 -1.69
CA ALA A 78 15.88 24.95 -1.63
C ALA A 78 16.05 26.21 -2.51
N PRO A 79 15.61 27.40 -2.05
CA PRO A 79 15.81 28.64 -2.80
C PRO A 79 17.31 28.97 -2.98
N PRO A 80 17.67 29.65 -4.08
CA PRO A 80 19.07 29.82 -4.51
C PRO A 80 19.89 30.77 -3.65
N ASN A 81 19.25 31.52 -2.76
CA ASN A 81 19.94 32.43 -1.83
C ASN A 81 20.73 31.68 -0.75
N GLU A 82 20.39 30.42 -0.49
CA GLU A 82 20.98 29.61 0.60
C GLU A 82 21.57 28.28 0.11
N ASN A 83 21.28 27.85 -1.12
CA ASN A 83 21.64 26.53 -1.62
C ASN A 83 22.00 26.55 -3.12
N ASP A 84 22.81 25.56 -3.56
CA ASP A 84 22.90 25.22 -4.97
C ASP A 84 21.64 24.45 -5.40
N THR A 85 20.56 25.19 -5.67
CA THR A 85 19.26 24.67 -6.10
C THR A 85 19.39 23.75 -7.32
N GLU A 86 20.33 24.05 -8.22
CA GLU A 86 20.55 23.27 -9.42
C GLU A 86 21.23 21.93 -9.13
N ALA A 87 22.20 21.90 -8.21
CA ALA A 87 22.76 20.64 -7.74
C ALA A 87 21.72 19.77 -7.04
N TYR A 88 20.85 20.37 -6.21
CA TYR A 88 19.73 19.65 -5.58
C TYR A 88 18.80 19.05 -6.65
N ALA A 89 18.35 19.86 -7.62
CA ALA A 89 17.45 19.41 -8.66
C ALA A 89 18.05 18.29 -9.52
N ARG A 90 19.35 18.38 -9.87
CA ARG A 90 20.08 17.31 -10.57
C ARG A 90 20.18 16.03 -9.74
N ALA A 91 20.44 16.14 -8.43
CA ALA A 91 20.51 14.98 -7.56
C ALA A 91 19.15 14.26 -7.46
N VAL A 92 18.06 15.02 -7.33
CA VAL A 92 16.69 14.46 -7.32
C VAL A 92 16.33 13.83 -8.65
N ALA A 93 16.60 14.49 -9.78
CA ALA A 93 16.38 13.96 -11.12
C ALA A 93 17.11 12.62 -11.32
N LYS A 94 18.40 12.58 -11.01
CA LYS A 94 19.21 11.36 -11.12
C LYS A 94 18.68 10.22 -10.25
N ALA A 95 18.28 10.51 -9.01
CA ALA A 95 17.83 9.48 -8.07
C ALA A 95 16.39 9.01 -8.32
N SER A 96 15.52 9.86 -8.85
CA SER A 96 14.12 9.54 -9.16
C SER A 96 13.94 8.90 -10.53
N GLY A 97 14.88 9.10 -11.46
CA GLY A 97 14.82 8.58 -12.82
C GLY A 97 14.07 9.48 -13.81
N PHE A 98 13.58 10.63 -13.37
CA PHE A 98 12.88 11.60 -14.22
C PHE A 98 13.82 12.71 -14.71
N GLY A 99 13.51 13.27 -15.87
CA GLY A 99 14.19 14.47 -16.37
C GLY A 99 13.94 15.68 -15.47
N ILE A 100 14.93 16.56 -15.35
CA ILE A 100 14.86 17.75 -14.46
C ILE A 100 13.72 18.72 -14.86
N ASP A 101 13.42 18.82 -16.15
CA ASP A 101 12.35 19.64 -16.75
C ASP A 101 11.27 18.78 -17.43
N GLN A 102 11.26 17.47 -17.19
CA GLN A 102 10.23 16.58 -17.69
C GLN A 102 8.89 16.95 -17.03
N PRO A 103 7.77 17.05 -17.79
CA PRO A 103 6.45 17.20 -17.20
C PRO A 103 6.10 16.00 -16.31
N LEU A 104 5.63 16.29 -15.11
CA LEU A 104 5.29 15.32 -14.08
C LEU A 104 3.83 15.47 -13.65
N ASP A 105 3.23 14.36 -13.23
CA ASP A 105 1.95 14.35 -12.52
C ASP A 105 2.19 13.84 -11.10
N LEU A 106 2.06 14.71 -10.10
CA LEU A 106 2.29 14.32 -8.70
C LEU A 106 1.08 13.60 -8.06
N HIS A 107 -0.03 13.45 -8.77
CA HIS A 107 -1.12 12.54 -8.36
C HIS A 107 -0.84 11.09 -8.74
N ASP A 108 0.09 10.85 -9.68
CA ASP A 108 0.53 9.50 -10.03
C ASP A 108 1.52 8.97 -8.98
N TYR A 109 1.19 7.82 -8.40
CA TYR A 109 2.05 7.11 -7.45
C TYR A 109 3.42 6.76 -8.04
N ALA A 110 3.48 6.35 -9.32
CA ALA A 110 4.73 5.98 -9.97
C ALA A 110 5.65 7.19 -10.17
N CYS A 111 5.09 8.40 -10.18
CA CYS A 111 5.81 9.66 -10.25
C CYS A 111 6.19 10.20 -8.86
N LEU A 112 5.23 10.28 -7.93
CA LEU A 112 5.46 10.90 -6.62
C LEU A 112 6.42 10.10 -5.74
N LYS A 113 6.31 8.75 -5.72
CA LYS A 113 7.12 7.90 -4.82
C LYS A 113 8.63 8.04 -5.07
N PRO A 114 9.16 7.93 -6.31
CA PRO A 114 10.58 8.09 -6.57
C PRO A 114 11.09 9.50 -6.24
N ILE A 115 10.30 10.54 -6.51
CA ILE A 115 10.67 11.94 -6.24
C ILE A 115 10.76 12.20 -4.74
N LEU A 116 9.73 11.81 -3.97
CA LEU A 116 9.73 11.93 -2.52
C LEU A 116 10.94 11.20 -1.92
N THR A 117 11.18 9.96 -2.34
CA THR A 117 12.32 9.14 -1.88
C THR A 117 13.67 9.80 -2.17
N ALA A 118 13.81 10.37 -3.37
CA ALA A 118 15.01 11.08 -3.78
C ALA A 118 15.24 12.37 -2.96
N MET A 119 14.21 13.18 -2.76
CA MET A 119 14.30 14.40 -1.94
C MET A 119 14.70 14.08 -0.49
N ILE A 120 14.12 13.03 0.11
CA ILE A 120 14.48 12.61 1.48
C ILE A 120 15.97 12.25 1.58
N ARG A 121 16.49 11.56 0.56
CA ARG A 121 17.91 11.18 0.52
C ARG A 121 18.81 12.39 0.40
N VAL A 122 18.46 13.37 -0.42
CA VAL A 122 19.23 14.62 -0.54
C VAL A 122 19.18 15.39 0.78
N GLU A 123 18.00 15.50 1.38
CA GLU A 123 17.78 16.28 2.61
C GLU A 123 18.51 15.74 3.83
N ASN A 124 18.59 14.41 3.97
CA ASN A 124 19.13 13.76 5.17
C ASN A 124 20.45 13.01 4.92
N GLY A 125 20.97 13.05 3.70
CA GLY A 125 22.10 12.22 3.24
C GLY A 125 21.78 10.71 3.14
N ARG A 126 20.56 10.31 3.52
CA ARG A 126 20.07 8.92 3.50
C ARG A 126 18.55 8.89 3.45
N GLN A 127 18.01 7.79 2.96
CA GLN A 127 16.58 7.48 3.06
C GLN A 127 16.49 6.19 3.89
N PRO A 128 15.99 6.25 5.14
CA PRO A 128 15.95 5.09 6.03
C PRO A 128 14.56 4.40 6.07
N TYR A 129 13.57 4.90 5.33
CA TYR A 129 12.19 4.43 5.42
C TYR A 129 11.95 3.28 4.48
N THR A 130 11.24 2.26 4.96
CA THR A 130 10.88 1.12 4.12
C THR A 130 9.87 1.52 3.05
N ASP A 131 9.78 0.73 1.98
CA ASP A 131 8.74 0.90 0.96
C ASP A 131 7.35 0.91 1.58
N ALA A 132 7.08 0.03 2.55
CA ALA A 132 5.80 -0.02 3.24
C ALA A 132 5.46 1.28 3.99
N GLN A 133 6.45 1.95 4.59
CA GLN A 133 6.24 3.24 5.26
C GLN A 133 5.94 4.35 4.27
N ILE A 134 6.65 4.39 3.14
CA ILE A 134 6.39 5.37 2.07
C ILE A 134 5.01 5.13 1.46
N ASP A 135 4.68 3.88 1.15
CA ASP A 135 3.39 3.49 0.57
C ASP A 135 2.23 3.87 1.50
N ALA A 136 2.37 3.54 2.77
CA ALA A 136 1.41 3.91 3.81
C ALA A 136 1.20 5.43 3.91
N ALA A 137 2.25 6.22 3.70
CA ALA A 137 2.17 7.67 3.71
C ALA A 137 1.49 8.23 2.46
N LEU A 138 1.81 7.71 1.27
CA LEU A 138 1.22 8.12 0.00
C LEU A 138 -0.28 7.78 -0.06
N ILE A 139 -0.66 6.58 0.40
CA ILE A 139 -2.08 6.19 0.51
C ILE A 139 -2.84 7.16 1.42
N ARG A 140 -2.26 7.55 2.56
CA ARG A 140 -2.86 8.57 3.46
C ARG A 140 -2.88 9.97 2.88
N ALA A 141 -2.04 10.25 1.88
CA ALA A 141 -2.06 11.49 1.10
C ALA A 141 -3.04 11.43 -0.09
N GLY A 142 -3.69 10.28 -0.32
CA GLY A 142 -4.64 10.08 -1.42
C GLY A 142 -4.03 9.53 -2.71
N VAL A 143 -2.74 9.21 -2.72
CA VAL A 143 -2.01 8.70 -3.90
C VAL A 143 -1.85 7.19 -3.77
N MET A 144 -2.66 6.46 -4.54
CA MET A 144 -2.74 5.00 -4.48
C MET A 144 -1.78 4.33 -5.46
N PRO A 145 -1.08 3.24 -5.06
CA PRO A 145 -0.36 2.42 -6.03
C PRO A 145 -1.33 1.82 -7.05
N ALA A 146 -0.87 1.64 -8.28
CA ALA A 146 -1.65 0.97 -9.33
C ALA A 146 -2.15 -0.40 -8.84
N GLU A 147 -3.44 -0.68 -9.03
CA GLU A 147 -4.03 -1.96 -8.65
C GLU A 147 -3.31 -3.10 -9.40
N ARG A 148 -2.65 -3.99 -8.65
CA ARG A 148 -2.08 -5.20 -9.26
C ARG A 148 -3.24 -6.07 -9.73
N SER A 149 -3.32 -6.32 -11.04
CA SER A 149 -4.28 -7.28 -11.61
C SER A 149 -4.22 -8.59 -10.83
N LEU A 150 -5.37 -9.04 -10.32
CA LEU A 150 -5.49 -10.27 -9.53
C LEU A 150 -4.94 -11.50 -10.29
N GLN A 151 -4.95 -11.47 -11.63
CA GLN A 151 -4.36 -12.49 -12.49
C GLN A 151 -2.86 -12.67 -12.29
N GLN A 152 -2.16 -11.65 -11.81
CA GLN A 152 -0.72 -11.69 -11.54
C GLN A 152 -0.38 -12.08 -10.09
N SER A 153 -1.40 -12.19 -9.22
CA SER A 153 -1.19 -12.56 -7.83
C SER A 153 -0.65 -13.99 -7.73
N ARG A 154 0.32 -14.20 -6.83
CA ARG A 154 0.94 -15.52 -6.58
C ARG A 154 -0.11 -16.58 -6.19
N THR A 155 -1.21 -16.17 -5.57
CA THR A 155 -2.33 -17.05 -5.22
C THR A 155 -3.09 -17.55 -6.45
N VAL A 156 -3.32 -16.67 -7.44
CA VAL A 156 -4.01 -17.04 -8.68
C VAL A 156 -3.09 -17.89 -9.56
N LYS A 157 -1.80 -17.53 -9.67
CA LYS A 157 -0.79 -18.38 -10.32
C LYS A 157 -0.62 -19.72 -9.62
N GLY A 158 -0.65 -19.76 -8.29
CA GLY A 158 -0.55 -21.00 -7.51
C GLY A 158 -1.77 -21.92 -7.70
N GLY A 159 -2.97 -21.35 -7.78
CA GLY A 159 -4.18 -22.09 -8.13
C GLY A 159 -4.16 -22.62 -9.58
N GLN A 160 -3.65 -21.82 -10.52
CA GLN A 160 -3.45 -22.24 -11.91
C GLN A 160 -2.37 -23.33 -12.03
N VAL A 161 -1.27 -23.26 -11.26
CA VAL A 161 -0.23 -24.30 -11.24
C VAL A 161 -0.71 -25.55 -10.52
N ALA A 162 -1.55 -25.45 -9.49
CA ALA A 162 -2.18 -26.63 -8.89
C ALA A 162 -3.11 -27.32 -9.91
N ALA A 163 -3.88 -26.55 -10.69
CA ALA A 163 -4.71 -27.09 -11.78
C ALA A 163 -3.87 -27.66 -12.94
N ALA A 164 -2.77 -27.00 -13.31
CA ALA A 164 -1.85 -27.45 -14.34
C ALA A 164 -0.94 -28.60 -13.88
N GLY A 165 -0.69 -28.76 -12.58
CA GLY A 165 0.07 -29.90 -12.03
C GLY A 165 -0.65 -31.24 -12.22
N THR A 166 -1.96 -31.23 -12.45
CA THR A 166 -2.73 -32.39 -12.91
C THR A 166 -2.55 -32.71 -14.41
N ILE A 167 -1.94 -31.80 -15.19
CA ILE A 167 -1.74 -31.95 -16.64
C ILE A 167 -0.25 -31.73 -16.94
N GLY A 168 0.50 -32.83 -17.08
CA GLY A 168 1.97 -32.83 -17.20
C GLY A 168 2.59 -31.86 -18.21
N ALA A 169 3.88 -31.57 -18.01
CA ALA A 169 4.70 -30.46 -18.53
C ALA A 169 4.90 -30.34 -20.08
N GLY A 170 3.89 -30.58 -20.91
CA GLY A 170 4.07 -30.52 -22.36
C GLY A 170 2.79 -30.27 -23.14
N ALA A 171 2.18 -29.09 -23.04
CA ALA A 171 1.19 -28.66 -24.02
C ALA A 171 0.85 -27.16 -23.91
N ILE A 172 1.69 -26.28 -24.47
CA ILE A 172 1.27 -24.88 -24.69
C ILE A 172 0.19 -24.79 -25.79
N GLY A 173 -0.01 -25.85 -26.60
CA GLY A 173 -1.00 -25.89 -27.69
C GLY A 173 -2.41 -26.40 -27.33
N ALA A 174 -2.63 -27.06 -26.18
CA ALA A 174 -3.89 -27.75 -25.87
C ALA A 174 -4.86 -26.93 -24.99
N ILE A 175 -4.57 -25.65 -24.74
CA ILE A 175 -5.33 -24.81 -23.80
C ILE A 175 -6.75 -24.53 -24.31
N GLN A 176 -6.96 -24.48 -25.63
CA GLN A 176 -8.28 -24.17 -26.19
C GLN A 176 -9.21 -25.39 -26.25
N GLU A 177 -8.66 -26.59 -26.44
CA GLU A 177 -9.44 -27.83 -26.63
C GLU A 177 -9.82 -28.50 -25.30
N THR A 178 -9.00 -28.31 -24.26
CA THR A 178 -9.23 -28.86 -22.92
C THR A 178 -10.32 -28.14 -22.13
N VAL A 179 -10.69 -26.91 -22.48
CA VAL A 179 -11.82 -26.20 -21.87
C VAL A 179 -13.15 -26.90 -22.19
N GLY A 180 -13.29 -27.45 -23.40
CA GLY A 180 -14.47 -28.25 -23.79
C GLY A 180 -14.56 -29.56 -23.01
N GLN A 181 -13.46 -30.32 -22.92
CA GLN A 181 -13.42 -31.56 -22.15
C GLN A 181 -13.64 -31.35 -20.65
N ALA A 182 -13.12 -30.25 -20.09
CA ALA A 182 -13.38 -29.89 -18.71
C ALA A 182 -14.86 -29.53 -18.48
N HIS A 183 -15.51 -28.85 -19.45
CA HIS A 183 -16.93 -28.55 -19.37
C HIS A 183 -17.79 -29.82 -19.40
N ASP A 184 -17.49 -30.78 -20.29
CA ASP A 184 -18.22 -32.04 -20.40
C ASP A 184 -18.01 -32.97 -19.20
N ALA A 185 -16.78 -33.03 -18.68
CA ALA A 185 -16.48 -33.78 -17.46
C ALA A 185 -17.18 -33.18 -16.24
N LEU A 186 -17.25 -31.84 -16.13
CA LEU A 186 -17.99 -31.17 -15.08
C LEU A 186 -19.51 -31.39 -15.24
N ALA A 187 -20.05 -31.33 -16.46
CA ALA A 187 -21.46 -31.58 -16.73
C ALA A 187 -21.90 -32.99 -16.29
N GLY A 188 -21.03 -34.00 -16.39
CA GLY A 188 -21.29 -35.35 -15.89
C GLY A 188 -21.34 -35.45 -14.36
N ILE A 189 -20.67 -34.56 -13.63
CA ILE A 189 -20.59 -34.59 -12.15
C ILE A 189 -21.66 -33.68 -11.51
N VAL A 190 -22.16 -32.67 -12.24
CA VAL A 190 -23.22 -31.75 -11.79
C VAL A 190 -24.46 -32.46 -11.19
N PRO A 191 -24.99 -33.56 -11.77
CA PRO A 191 -26.15 -34.25 -11.19
C PRO A 191 -25.84 -34.88 -9.82
N TYR A 192 -24.61 -35.35 -9.62
CA TYR A 192 -24.18 -35.94 -8.34
C TYR A 192 -23.93 -34.87 -7.29
N LEU A 193 -23.52 -33.66 -7.68
CA LEU A 193 -23.41 -32.55 -6.74
C LEU A 193 -24.79 -32.14 -6.20
N ASP A 194 -25.83 -32.18 -7.02
CA ASP A 194 -27.19 -31.92 -6.55
C ASP A 194 -27.72 -33.05 -5.66
N ALA A 195 -27.50 -34.31 -6.02
CA ALA A 195 -27.84 -35.45 -5.16
C ALA A 195 -27.06 -35.42 -3.83
N ALA A 196 -25.78 -35.03 -3.86
CA ALA A 196 -24.94 -34.90 -2.68
C ALA A 196 -25.43 -33.78 -1.75
N LYS A 197 -25.86 -32.63 -2.30
CA LYS A 197 -26.48 -31.56 -1.49
C LYS A 197 -27.69 -32.08 -0.73
N TRP A 198 -28.59 -32.81 -1.40
CA TRP A 198 -29.79 -33.37 -0.75
C TRP A 198 -29.45 -34.49 0.23
N GLY A 199 -28.44 -35.32 -0.06
CA GLY A 199 -27.95 -36.34 0.87
C GLY A 199 -27.38 -35.74 2.16
N LEU A 200 -26.56 -34.69 2.04
CA LEU A 200 -26.00 -33.97 3.18
C LEU A 200 -27.11 -33.32 4.02
N LEU A 201 -28.11 -32.72 3.35
CA LEU A 201 -29.28 -32.12 4.00
C LEU A 201 -30.12 -33.18 4.73
N ALA A 202 -30.34 -34.35 4.14
CA ALA A 202 -31.03 -35.46 4.79
C ALA A 202 -30.29 -35.96 6.04
N VAL A 203 -28.97 -36.14 5.98
CA VAL A 203 -28.14 -36.53 7.14
C VAL A 203 -28.25 -35.50 8.25
N THR A 204 -28.19 -34.20 7.93
CA THR A 204 -28.35 -33.14 8.93
C THR A 204 -29.74 -33.15 9.58
N LEU A 205 -30.81 -33.38 8.80
CA LEU A 205 -32.17 -33.47 9.34
C LEU A 205 -32.38 -34.70 10.22
N ILE A 206 -31.79 -35.84 9.86
CA ILE A 206 -31.80 -37.05 10.70
C ILE A 206 -31.09 -36.78 12.03
N GLY A 207 -29.91 -36.15 12.00
CA GLY A 207 -29.17 -35.78 13.21
C GLY A 207 -29.98 -34.86 14.14
N ILE A 208 -30.64 -33.84 13.57
CA ILE A 208 -31.53 -32.94 14.33
C ILE A 208 -32.72 -33.72 14.91
N GLY A 209 -33.31 -34.65 14.15
CA GLY A 209 -34.42 -35.49 14.60
C GLY A 209 -34.03 -36.38 15.79
N VAL A 210 -32.88 -37.04 15.72
CA VAL A 210 -32.34 -37.85 16.83
C VAL A 210 -32.08 -36.99 18.06
N MET A 211 -31.51 -35.79 17.89
CA MET A 211 -31.26 -34.86 18.99
C MET A 211 -32.56 -34.38 19.65
N LEU A 212 -33.60 -34.08 18.87
CA LEU A 212 -34.91 -33.68 19.39
C LEU A 212 -35.63 -34.84 20.08
N TRP A 213 -35.57 -36.05 19.50
CA TRP A 213 -36.15 -37.25 20.09
C TRP A 213 -35.50 -37.57 21.44
N ALA A 214 -34.17 -37.61 21.50
CA ALA A 214 -33.42 -37.83 22.74
C ALA A 214 -33.80 -36.79 23.80
N ARG A 215 -33.91 -35.51 23.42
CA ARG A 215 -34.30 -34.43 24.34
C ARG A 215 -35.74 -34.53 24.85
N ILE A 216 -36.65 -35.11 24.08
CA ILE A 216 -38.04 -35.36 24.51
C ILE A 216 -38.08 -36.60 25.41
N ASP A 217 -37.32 -37.64 25.08
CA ASP A 217 -37.23 -38.85 25.87
C ASP A 217 -36.66 -38.57 27.27
N ASP A 218 -35.57 -37.80 27.37
CA ASP A 218 -35.00 -37.35 28.65
C ASP A 218 -36.03 -36.60 29.52
N ARG A 219 -36.86 -35.75 28.89
CA ARG A 219 -37.95 -35.05 29.59
C ARG A 219 -39.07 -35.98 30.04
N ARG A 220 -39.36 -37.06 29.31
CA ARG A 220 -40.36 -38.06 29.70
C ARG A 220 -39.86 -38.96 30.83
N GLN A 221 -38.56 -39.22 30.86
CA GLN A 221 -37.91 -40.00 31.92
C GLN A 221 -37.61 -39.17 33.19
N GLY A 222 -37.94 -37.87 33.20
CA GLY A 222 -37.77 -37.01 34.38
C GLY A 222 -36.32 -36.61 34.67
N LEU A 223 -35.41 -36.80 33.71
CA LEU A 223 -34.00 -36.45 33.83
C LEU A 223 -33.83 -34.98 33.40
N ARG A 224 -33.87 -34.08 34.38
CA ARG A 224 -33.31 -32.73 34.27
C ARG A 224 -32.36 -32.48 35.43
#